data_AF-A0A6I7WSI6-F1
#
_entry.id   AF-A0A6I7WSI6-F1
#
_cell.length_a   1.000
_cell.length_b   1.000
_cell.length_c   1.000
_cell.angle_alpha   90.00
_cell.angle_beta   90.00
_cell.angle_gamma   90.00
#
_symmetry.space_group_name_H-M   'P 1'
#
loop_
_entity.id
_entity.type
_entity.pdbx_description
1 polymer ?
#
loop_
_entity_poly.entity_id
_entity_poly.type
_entity_poly.pdbx_seq_one_letter_code
_entity_poly.pdbx_strand_id
1 'polypeptide(L)' 'WSVNITSKGIQSPLVNNLSLLLDVDVFRTKDIPLSDEGLWEAINEARSIKNDIFDKCITQKTKELFY' A
#
# COMPACT_ATOMS: atom_id res chain seq x y z
N TRP A 1 -13.01 -5.71 2.37
CA TRP A 1 -11.63 -5.64 1.86
C TRP A 1 -10.75 -6.35 2.86
N SER A 2 -9.84 -7.16 2.38
CA SER A 2 -8.80 -7.80 3.17
C SER A 2 -7.46 -7.35 2.63
N VAL A 3 -6.46 -7.35 3.50
CA VAL A 3 -5.14 -6.81 3.19
C VAL A 3 -4.07 -7.79 3.65
N ASN A 4 -3.14 -8.09 2.77
CA ASN A 4 -1.89 -8.73 3.12
C ASN A 4 -0.78 -7.69 3.02
N ILE A 5 0.08 -7.65 4.03
CA ILE A 5 1.25 -6.79 4.06
C ILE A 5 2.46 -7.70 4.19
N THR A 6 3.39 -7.57 3.27
CA THR A 6 4.67 -8.27 3.34
C THR A 6 5.81 -7.25 3.25
N SER A 7 6.96 -7.62 3.79
CA SER A 7 8.15 -6.79 3.72
C SER A 7 9.38 -7.62 3.39
N LYS A 8 10.32 -6.98 2.68
CA LYS A 8 11.60 -7.58 2.33
C LYS A 8 12.72 -6.57 2.54
N GLY A 9 13.72 -6.96 3.31
CA GLY A 9 14.98 -6.22 3.37
C GLY A 9 15.70 -6.27 2.03
N ILE A 10 16.15 -5.11 1.56
CA ILE A 10 17.01 -4.97 0.38
C ILE A 10 18.30 -4.28 0.79
N GLN A 11 19.36 -4.46 0.00
CA GLN A 11 20.63 -3.81 0.28
C GLN A 11 20.45 -2.29 0.33
N SER A 12 20.81 -1.67 1.45
CA SER A 12 20.79 -0.22 1.54
C SER A 12 22.02 0.36 0.84
N PRO A 13 21.85 1.42 0.02
CA PRO A 13 22.99 2.16 -0.54
C PRO A 13 23.65 3.08 0.49
N LEU A 14 23.05 3.27 1.68
CA LEU A 14 23.53 4.16 2.73
C LEU A 14 24.12 3.36 3.91
N VAL A 15 25.23 3.86 4.46
CA VAL A 15 25.88 3.27 5.63
C VAL A 15 24.99 3.48 6.86
N ASN A 16 24.82 2.44 7.68
CA ASN A 16 23.98 2.44 8.89
C ASN A 16 22.48 2.67 8.62
N ASN A 17 22.01 2.36 7.41
CA ASN A 17 20.60 2.37 7.06
C ASN A 17 20.13 0.98 6.62
N LEU A 18 18.85 0.71 6.86
CA LEU A 18 18.14 -0.44 6.31
C LEU A 18 17.21 0.06 5.19
N SER A 19 17.23 -0.64 4.06
CA SER A 19 16.24 -0.44 2.99
C SER A 19 15.21 -1.57 3.06
N LEU A 20 13.93 -1.19 3.07
CA LEU A 20 12.80 -2.10 3.14
C LEU A 20 11.91 -1.90 1.91
N LEU A 21 11.57 -2.98 1.24
CA LEU A 21 10.47 -3.02 0.28
C LEU A 21 9.21 -3.44 1.05
N LEU A 22 8.16 -2.62 0.96
CA LEU A 22 6.84 -2.92 1.51
C LEU A 22 5.91 -3.26 0.34
N ASP A 23 5.23 -4.40 0.45
CA ASP A 23 4.22 -4.82 -0.49
C ASP A 23 2.86 -4.87 0.21
N VAL A 24 1.86 -4.19 -0.39
CA VAL A 24 0.53 -3.99 0.20
C VAL A 24 -0.52 -4.44 -0.81
N ASP A 25 -1.01 -5.65 -0.60
CA ASP A 25 -2.04 -6.26 -1.40
C ASP A 25 -3.41 -6.00 -0.79
N VAL A 26 -4.26 -5.26 -1.50
CA VAL A 26 -5.64 -5.00 -1.11
C VAL A 26 -6.56 -5.76 -2.03
N PHE A 27 -7.38 -6.66 -1.48
CA PHE A 27 -8.30 -7.49 -2.25
C PHE A 27 -9.70 -7.48 -1.65
N ARG A 28 -10.70 -7.56 -2.54
CA ARG A 28 -12.11 -7.55 -2.15
C ARG A 28 -12.52 -8.98 -1.82
N THR A 29 -13.23 -9.15 -0.71
CA THR A 29 -13.81 -10.43 -0.27
C THR A 29 -15.31 -10.54 -0.59
N LYS A 30 -15.89 -9.46 -1.11
CA LYS A 30 -17.25 -9.41 -1.65
C LYS A 30 -17.19 -9.58 -3.16
N ASP A 31 -18.33 -9.89 -3.76
CA ASP A 31 -18.48 -9.95 -5.22
C ASP A 31 -17.99 -8.67 -5.90
N ILE A 32 -17.43 -8.87 -7.09
CA ILE A 32 -16.95 -7.80 -7.96
C ILE A 32 -18.15 -7.25 -8.74
N PRO A 33 -18.40 -5.93 -8.71
CA PRO A 33 -19.44 -5.33 -9.53
C PRO A 33 -19.22 -5.63 -11.02
N LEU A 34 -20.30 -5.94 -11.74
CA LEU A 34 -20.23 -6.30 -13.17
C LEU A 34 -20.40 -5.09 -14.10
N SER A 35 -20.80 -3.93 -13.57
CA SER A 35 -20.83 -2.69 -14.34
C SER A 35 -19.46 -2.03 -14.35
N ASP A 36 -19.12 -1.36 -15.46
CA ASP A 36 -17.87 -0.62 -15.59
C ASP A 36 -17.74 0.45 -14.48
N GLU A 37 -18.81 1.19 -14.22
CA GLU A 37 -18.85 2.21 -13.15
C GLU A 37 -18.56 1.60 -11.78
N GLY A 38 -19.26 0.52 -11.42
CA GLY A 38 -19.07 -0.14 -10.13
C GLY A 38 -17.68 -0.77 -9.99
N LEU A 39 -17.10 -1.27 -11.08
CA LEU A 39 -15.73 -1.77 -11.09
C LEU A 39 -14.73 -0.64 -10.82
N TRP A 40 -14.89 0.52 -11.48
CA TRP A 40 -14.05 1.68 -11.24
C TRP A 40 -14.17 2.21 -9.81
N GLU A 41 -15.38 2.26 -9.25
CA GLU A 41 -15.60 2.59 -7.85
C GLU A 41 -14.86 1.62 -6.92
N ALA A 42 -14.96 0.31 -7.15
CA ALA A 42 -14.25 -0.68 -6.36
C ALA A 42 -12.72 -0.54 -6.45
N ILE A 43 -12.17 -0.21 -7.62
CA ILE A 43 -10.74 0.06 -7.79
C ILE A 43 -10.33 1.32 -7.02
N ASN A 44 -11.15 2.37 -7.05
CA ASN A 44 -10.89 3.61 -6.31
C ASN A 44 -10.93 3.39 -4.79
N GLU A 45 -11.87 2.58 -4.29
CA GLU A 45 -11.90 2.12 -2.90
C GLU A 45 -10.61 1.39 -2.53
N ALA A 46 -10.18 0.41 -3.35
CA ALA A 46 -8.95 -0.34 -3.12
C ALA A 46 -7.72 0.57 -3.05
N ARG A 47 -7.63 1.57 -3.93
CA ARG A 47 -6.54 2.55 -3.95
C ARG A 47 -6.53 3.38 -2.66
N SER A 48 -7.68 3.86 -2.22
CA SER A 48 -7.81 4.64 -0.99
C SER A 48 -7.33 3.84 0.23
N ILE A 49 -7.77 2.58 0.34
CA ILE A 49 -7.36 1.66 1.41
C ILE A 49 -5.84 1.40 1.36
N LYS A 50 -5.30 1.13 0.17
CA LYS A 50 -3.86 0.88 0.00
C LYS A 50 -3.04 2.08 0.47
N ASN A 51 -3.43 3.29 0.07
CA ASN A 51 -2.73 4.51 0.43
C ASN A 51 -2.80 4.80 1.93
N ASP A 52 -3.97 4.65 2.56
CA ASP A 52 -4.14 4.81 4.00
C ASP A 52 -3.26 3.84 4.81
N ILE A 53 -3.15 2.59 4.36
CA ILE A 53 -2.29 1.59 4.99
C ILE A 53 -0.81 1.93 4.82
N PHE A 54 -0.39 2.29 3.61
CA PHE A 54 0.98 2.72 3.35
C PHE A 54 1.35 3.92 4.24
N ASP A 55 0.47 4.92 4.34
CA ASP A 55 0.67 6.10 5.18
C ASP A 55 0.82 5.77 6.67
N LYS A 56 0.16 4.72 7.15
CA LYS A 56 0.28 4.21 8.53
C LYS A 56 1.53 3.37 8.75
N CYS A 57 2.15 2.85 7.69
CA CYS A 57 3.41 2.08 7.77
C CYS A 57 4.66 2.98 7.82
N ILE A 58 4.53 4.26 7.49
CA ILE A 58 5.64 5.21 7.47
C ILE A 58 5.56 6.23 8.59
N THR A 59 6.71 6.78 8.96
CA THR A 59 6.79 7.81 10.01
C THR A 59 6.67 9.22 9.41
N GLN A 60 6.40 10.22 10.25
CA GLN A 60 6.47 11.62 9.83
C GLN A 60 7.82 11.97 9.21
N LYS A 61 8.93 11.44 9.76
CA LYS A 61 10.27 11.63 9.21
C LYS A 61 10.41 11.07 7.79
N THR A 62 9.76 9.94 7.51
CA THR A 62 9.73 9.35 6.17
C THR A 62 8.98 10.26 5.19
N LYS A 63 7.85 10.84 5.62
CA LYS A 63 7.07 11.78 4.80
C LYS A 63 7.92 12.99 4.40
N GLU A 64 8.59 13.62 5.36
CA GLU A 64 9.47 14.79 5.12
C GLU A 64 10.64 14.53 4.16
N LEU A 65 11.06 13.27 3.98
CA LEU A 65 12.19 12.92 3.11
C LEU A 65 11.78 12.68 1.65
N PHE A 66 10.52 12.31 1.40
CA PHE A 66 10.10 11.76 0.10
C PHE A 66 8.77 12.32 -0.44
N TYR A 67 8.07 13.18 0.31
CA TYR A 67 6.80 13.82 -0.05
C TYR A 67 6.87 15.34 0.13
#